data_AF-A0A9E3KCI2-F1
#
_entry.id   AF-A0A9E3KCI2-F1
#
_cell.length_a   1.000
_cell.length_b   1.000
_cell.length_c   1.000
_cell.angle_alpha   90.00
_cell.angle_beta   90.00
_cell.angle_gamma   90.00
#
_symmetry.space_group_name_H-M   'P 1'
#
loop_
_entity.id
_entity.type
_entity.pdbx_description
1 polymer ?
#
loop_
_entity_poly.entity_id
_entity_poly.type
_entity_poly.pdbx_seq_one_letter_code
_entity_poly.pdbx_strand_id
1 'polypeptide(L)' 'ADSIGAKFTTYRSASIIRYALLEGPSLVNSVFYLLTGNPIHLYIALAGVAVLFLSRPSLQQFVSDTRLTGDERRSLGL' A
#
# COMPACT_ATOMS: atom_id res chain seq x y z
N ALA A 1 -24.43 5.56 -10.88
CA ALA A 1 -23.10 6.14 -10.67
C ALA A 1 -22.62 5.67 -9.31
N ASP A 2 -21.45 5.04 -9.21
CA ASP A 2 -20.91 4.63 -7.91
C ASP A 2 -20.61 5.87 -7.06
N SER A 3 -20.98 5.82 -5.79
CA SER A 3 -20.68 6.91 -4.86
C SER A 3 -19.18 6.99 -4.56
N ILE A 4 -18.68 8.17 -4.18
CA ILE A 4 -17.30 8.38 -3.72
C ILE A 4 -16.92 7.40 -2.62
N GLY A 5 -17.84 7.12 -1.68
CA GLY A 5 -17.63 6.17 -0.59
C GLY A 5 -17.37 4.74 -1.09
N ALA A 6 -18.06 4.30 -2.14
CA ALA A 6 -17.83 2.99 -2.75
C ALA A 6 -16.44 2.94 -3.41
N LYS A 7 -16.07 3.96 -4.19
CA LYS A 7 -14.74 4.09 -4.82
C LYS A 7 -13.61 4.09 -3.79
N PHE A 8 -13.79 4.82 -2.68
CA PHE A 8 -12.83 4.85 -1.58
C PHE A 8 -12.65 3.48 -0.92
N THR A 9 -13.76 2.77 -0.69
CA THR A 9 -13.73 1.42 -0.11
C THR A 9 -12.99 0.45 -1.01
N THR A 10 -13.23 0.50 -2.32
CA THR A 10 -12.52 -0.33 -3.31
C THR A 10 -11.04 0.03 -3.39
N TYR A 11 -10.69 1.31 -3.35
CA TYR A 11 -9.28 1.73 -3.35
C TYR A 11 -8.56 1.25 -2.08
N ARG A 12 -9.22 1.36 -0.93
CA ARG A 12 -8.67 0.89 0.35
C ARG A 12 -8.44 -0.63 0.34
N SER A 13 -9.40 -1.42 -0.16
CA SER A 13 -9.23 -2.87 -0.23
C SER A 13 -8.09 -3.27 -1.18
N ALA A 14 -8.00 -2.64 -2.35
CA ALA A 14 -6.90 -2.86 -3.29
C ALA A 14 -5.54 -2.48 -2.68
N SER A 15 -5.47 -1.38 -1.93
CA SER A 15 -4.25 -0.94 -1.24
C SER A 15 -3.83 -1.94 -0.16
N ILE A 16 -4.76 -2.46 0.63
CA ILE A 16 -4.48 -3.50 1.64
C ILE A 16 -3.89 -4.75 0.97
N ILE A 17 -4.45 -5.21 -0.14
CA ILE A 17 -3.95 -6.38 -0.88
C ILE A 17 -2.52 -6.12 -1.39
N ARG A 18 -2.26 -4.93 -1.95
CA ARG A 18 -0.91 -4.53 -2.40
C ARG A 18 0.09 -4.54 -1.25
N TYR A 19 -0.28 -4.04 -0.07
CA TYR A 19 0.60 -4.05 1.09
C TYR A 19 0.85 -5.46 1.60
N ALA A 20 -0.19 -6.30 1.71
CA ALA A 20 -0.02 -7.69 2.14
C ALA A 20 0.96 -8.47 1.25
N LEU A 21 0.94 -8.21 -0.06
CA LEU A 21 1.87 -8.84 -1.01
C LEU A 21 3.33 -8.40 -0.82
N LEU A 22 3.55 -7.19 -0.29
CA LEU A 22 4.89 -6.65 0.05
C LEU A 22 5.34 -7.07 1.46
N GLU A 23 4.39 -7.18 2.38
CA GLU A 23 4.61 -7.56 3.77
C GLU A 23 4.99 -9.05 3.89
N GLY A 24 4.32 -9.92 3.12
CA GLY A 24 4.59 -11.37 3.12
C GLY A 24 6.07 -11.72 2.91
N PRO A 25 6.72 -11.28 1.81
CA PRO A 25 8.15 -11.52 1.58
C PRO A 25 9.06 -10.93 2.66
N SER A 26 8.69 -9.79 3.24
CA SER A 26 9.47 -9.14 4.30
C SER A 26 9.43 -9.96 5.60
N LEU A 27 8.26 -10.49 5.94
CA LEU A 27 8.09 -11.40 7.09
C LEU A 27 8.80 -12.73 6.88
N VAL A 28 8.68 -13.33 5.70
CA VAL A 28 9.39 -14.58 5.37
C VAL A 28 10.91 -14.41 5.49
N ASN A 29 11.46 -13.32 4.95
CA ASN A 29 12.89 -13.04 5.07
C ASN A 29 13.31 -12.79 6.54
N SER A 30 12.47 -12.14 7.34
CA SER A 30 12.74 -11.97 8.77
C SER A 30 12.86 -13.32 9.48
N VAL A 31 11.96 -14.26 9.19
CA VAL A 31 12.03 -15.63 9.74
C VAL A 31 13.28 -16.35 9.24
N PHE A 32 13.63 -16.25 7.95
CA PHE A 32 14.83 -16.89 7.41
C PHE A 32 16.13 -16.32 7.99
N TYR A 33 16.18 -15.03 8.30
CA TYR A 33 17.30 -14.47 9.05
C TYR A 33 17.44 -15.13 10.42
N LEU A 34 16.34 -15.31 11.16
CA LEU A 34 16.37 -15.98 12.48
C LEU A 34 16.80 -17.45 12.39
N LEU A 35 16.48 -18.14 11.28
CA LEU A 35 16.84 -19.55 11.08
C LEU A 35 18.27 -19.75 10.57
N THR A 36 18.76 -18.87 9.69
CA THR A 36 20.04 -19.06 8.98
C THR A 36 21.17 -18.20 9.52
N GLY A 37 20.86 -17.11 10.23
CA GLY A 37 21.82 -16.07 10.60
C GLY A 37 22.36 -15.26 9.42
N ASN A 38 21.88 -15.48 8.19
CA ASN A 38 22.42 -14.83 7.00
C ASN A 38 21.89 -13.38 6.90
N PRO A 39 22.77 -12.36 6.97
CA PRO A 39 22.36 -10.95 6.98
C PRO A 39 21.69 -10.49 5.67
N ILE A 40 21.85 -11.22 4.56
CA ILE A 40 21.16 -10.91 3.30
C ILE A 40 19.65 -10.91 3.49
N HIS A 41 19.11 -11.89 4.22
CA HIS A 41 17.68 -11.95 4.51
C HIS A 41 17.21 -10.73 5.33
N LEU A 42 18.03 -10.28 6.28
CA LEU A 42 17.72 -9.10 7.08
C LEU A 42 17.68 -7.83 6.21
N TYR A 43 18.65 -7.64 5.31
CA TYR A 43 18.66 -6.49 4.40
C TYR A 43 17.43 -6.46 3.48
N ILE A 44 17.02 -7.62 2.95
CA ILE A 44 15.82 -7.72 2.11
C ILE A 44 14.56 -7.37 2.93
N ALA A 45 14.45 -7.90 4.16
CA ALA A 45 13.32 -7.58 5.04
C ALA A 45 13.25 -6.09 5.37
N LEU A 46 14.39 -5.46 5.69
CA LEU A 46 14.48 -4.02 5.98
C LEU A 46 14.12 -3.17 4.76
N ALA A 47 14.60 -3.55 3.57
CA ALA A 47 14.24 -2.88 2.33
C ALA A 47 12.73 -2.96 2.07
N GLY A 48 12.11 -4.13 2.27
CA GLY A 48 10.67 -4.32 2.13
C GLY A 48 9.86 -3.45 3.10
N VAL A 49 10.29 -3.37 4.37
CA VAL A 49 9.69 -2.48 5.38
C VAL A 49 9.83 -1.01 4.98
N ALA A 50 10.99 -0.59 4.46
CA ALA A 50 11.20 0.78 3.98
C ALA A 50 10.25 1.12 2.82
N VAL A 51 10.07 0.20 1.86
CA VAL A 51 9.13 0.37 0.75
C VAL A 51 7.69 0.48 1.24
N LEU A 52 7.28 -0.33 2.22
CA LEU A 52 5.96 -0.22 2.85
C LEU A 52 5.75 1.15 3.51
N PHE A 53 6.76 1.66 4.20
CA PHE A 53 6.70 2.97 4.85
C PHE A 53 6.55 4.11 3.82
N LEU A 54 7.27 4.02 2.69
CA LEU A 54 7.20 4.97 1.58
C LEU A 54 5.89 4.87 0.80
N SER A 55 5.27 3.69 0.76
CA SER A 55 4.07 3.43 -0.03
C SER A 55 2.77 3.87 0.65
N ARG A 56 2.82 4.67 1.73
CA ARG A 56 1.61 5.14 2.43
C ARG A 56 0.66 5.86 1.46
N PRO A 57 -0.63 5.48 1.42
CA PRO A 57 -1.57 6.03 0.47
C PRO A 57 -1.92 7.48 0.87
N SER A 58 -1.84 8.40 -0.08
CA SER A 58 -2.22 9.80 0.09
C SER A 58 -3.51 10.13 -0.65
N LEU A 59 -4.20 11.20 -0.23
CA LEU A 59 -5.42 11.68 -0.88
C LEU A 59 -5.15 12.05 -2.36
N GLN A 60 -3.96 12.58 -2.66
CA GLN A 60 -3.54 12.86 -4.03
C GLN A 60 -3.42 11.59 -4.88
N GLN A 61 -2.85 10.51 -4.33
CA GLN A 61 -2.78 9.21 -5.01
C GLN A 61 -4.17 8.62 -5.23
N PHE A 62 -5.08 8.74 -4.26
CA PHE A 62 -6.46 8.31 -4.45
C PHE A 62 -7.14 9.03 -5.63
N VAL A 63 -6.93 10.35 -5.74
CA VAL A 63 -7.50 11.19 -6.80
C VAL A 63 -6.85 10.94 -8.17
N SER A 64 -5.57 10.57 -8.21
CA SER A 64 -4.87 10.20 -9.45
C SER A 64 -5.24 8.80 -9.93
N ASP A 65 -5.31 7.84 -9.02
CA ASP A 65 -5.50 6.43 -9.33
C ASP A 65 -6.98 6.09 -9.58
N THR A 66 -7.89 6.90 -9.03
CA THR A 66 -9.33 6.72 -9.16
C THR A 66 -9.91 7.72 -10.14
N ARG A 67 -10.76 7.23 -11.05
CA ARG A 67 -11.53 8.08 -11.97
C ARG A 67 -12.68 8.76 -11.19
N LEU A 68 -12.40 9.96 -10.69
CA LEU A 68 -13.36 10.86 -10.04
C LEU A 68 -14.01 11.79 -11.07
N THR A 69 -15.32 12.02 -10.96
CA THR A 69 -16.02 13.06 -11.74
C THR A 69 -15.76 14.46 -11.17
N GLY A 70 -16.07 15.51 -11.95
CA GLY A 70 -15.81 16.90 -11.55
C GLY A 70 -16.51 17.31 -10.25
N ASP A 71 -17.73 16.84 -10.03
CA ASP A 71 -18.49 17.10 -8.81
C ASP A 71 -17.92 16.39 -7.59
N GLU A 72 -17.37 15.17 -7.78
CA GLU A 72 -16.70 14.41 -6.72
C GLU A 72 -15.40 15.10 -6.28
N ARG A 73 -14.63 15.66 -7.22
CA ARG A 73 -13.42 16.44 -6.90
C ARG A 73 -13.74 17.72 -6.11
N ARG A 74 -14.78 18.45 -6.51
CA ARG A 74 -15.25 19.64 -5.78
C ARG A 74 -15.68 19.31 -4.35
N SER A 75 -16.32 18.17 -4.13
CA SER A 75 -16.71 17.73 -2.78
C SER A 75 -15.52 17.43 -1.85
N LEU A 76 -14.34 17.19 -2.42
CA LEU A 76 -13.08 16.99 -1.71
C LEU A 76 -12.26 18.28 -1.54
N GLY A 77 -12.77 19.43 -2.00
CA GLY A 77 -12.09 20.72 -1.94
C GLY A 77 -10.91 20.85 -2.92
N LEU A 78 -10.93 20.07 -4.01
CA LEU A 78 -9.93 20.06 -5.09
C LEU A 78 -10.44 20.74 -6.36
#